data_AF-U9TV89-F1
#
_entry.id   AF-U9TV89-F1
#
_cell.length_a   1.000
_cell.length_b   1.000
_cell.length_c   1.000
_cell.angle_alpha   90.00
_cell.angle_beta   90.00
_cell.angle_gamma   90.00
#
_symmetry.space_group_name_H-M   'P 1'
#
loop_
_entity.id
_entity.type
_entity.pdbx_description
1 polymer ?
#
loop_
_entity_poly.entity_id
_entity_poly.type
_entity_poly.pdbx_seq_one_letter_code
_entity_poly.pdbx_strand_id
1 'polypeptide(L)'
;MNKYCLVLEYADSGTLNDYLDKHFNELDWSDKLNLASQLANAIAFLHDNNIIHRDLHANNILIHQKTIKLADFGLSKEASKETSNSSQIFGVIPYIDPKRFIIEKYKLTKKSDVYSIGVLFWQISSGHQPFYDVDYNIMLSLEITNGKREEIIKDTPVEYSNLYTDCWKDEPDDRPNIRQVISILDQLIKNGFSNNYNFQKESQSTDLFDIQEDNDNSFYNNIYSMKSKSSKNHSYKTLHNVNKINSKDLTRPAQGKSSDKRGKSTRFIIRKVYKGQEVACKPILNDSRTQKILEILMKLSECKHILRFYGISSVENYSVMVFEWAERGSLRQLYEQKDIQFHYKVRIALEICRGLIFLQCADILHRNLKCENILMTESLEPKIYNFELACYTNDVNNISLSIDSESAGDILPWLAPETLSNSQYTIQLESRENQGSYYER
;
A
#
# COMPACT_ATOMS: atom_id res chain seq x y z
N MET A 1 10.73 -16.17 -25.21
CA MET A 1 10.53 -15.08 -24.23
C MET A 1 9.41 -15.48 -23.29
N ASN A 2 9.67 -15.53 -21.99
CA ASN A 2 8.61 -15.73 -21.00
C ASN A 2 7.82 -14.42 -20.90
N LYS A 3 6.49 -14.49 -21.02
CA LYS A 3 5.59 -13.36 -20.79
C LYS A 3 5.31 -13.30 -19.29
N TYR A 4 5.59 -12.16 -18.68
CA TYR A 4 5.24 -11.88 -17.29
C TYR A 4 3.88 -11.17 -17.24
N CYS A 5 3.08 -11.44 -16.21
CA CYS A 5 1.77 -10.81 -16.00
C CYS A 5 1.73 -10.18 -14.60
N LEU A 6 1.14 -8.99 -14.50
CA LEU A 6 0.79 -8.39 -13.21
C LEU A 6 -0.54 -9.00 -12.72
N VAL A 7 -0.58 -9.37 -11.43
CA VAL A 7 -1.80 -9.84 -10.76
C VAL A 7 -2.28 -8.71 -9.87
N LEU A 8 -3.42 -8.11 -10.21
CA LEU A 8 -3.98 -6.92 -9.57
C LEU A 8 -5.42 -7.17 -9.09
N GLU A 9 -5.95 -6.26 -8.28
CA GLU A 9 -7.37 -6.24 -7.91
C GLU A 9 -8.25 -6.17 -9.17
N TYR A 10 -9.34 -6.93 -9.19
CA TYR A 10 -10.31 -6.89 -10.29
C TYR A 10 -11.41 -5.87 -10.00
N ALA A 11 -11.44 -4.79 -10.78
CA ALA A 11 -12.48 -3.78 -10.71
C ALA A 11 -13.71 -4.22 -11.52
N ASP A 12 -14.80 -4.52 -10.82
CA ASP A 12 -16.02 -5.14 -11.37
C ASP A 12 -16.86 -4.23 -12.28
N SER A 13 -16.60 -2.92 -12.29
CA SER A 13 -17.39 -1.95 -13.06
C SER A 13 -16.63 -1.34 -14.25
N GLY A 14 -15.48 -1.90 -14.61
CA GLY A 14 -14.68 -1.45 -15.76
C GLY A 14 -13.94 -0.13 -15.51
N THR A 15 -13.61 0.57 -16.58
CA THR A 15 -12.99 1.90 -16.52
C THR A 15 -14.02 2.98 -16.18
N LEU A 16 -13.56 4.17 -15.80
CA LEU A 16 -14.44 5.33 -15.63
C LEU A 16 -15.16 5.66 -16.93
N ASN A 17 -14.51 5.44 -18.09
CA ASN A 17 -15.15 5.63 -19.38
C ASN A 17 -16.33 4.65 -19.56
N ASP A 18 -16.08 3.35 -19.34
CA ASP A 18 -17.13 2.32 -19.41
C ASP A 18 -18.28 2.59 -18.43
N TYR A 19 -17.94 3.07 -17.23
CA TYR A 19 -18.90 3.33 -16.17
C TYR A 19 -19.79 4.53 -16.51
N LEU A 20 -19.22 5.64 -16.99
CA LEU A 20 -20.00 6.80 -17.42
C LEU A 20 -20.88 6.44 -18.61
N ASP A 21 -20.35 5.76 -19.63
CA ASP A 21 -21.12 5.35 -20.81
C ASP A 21 -22.39 4.54 -20.46
N LYS A 22 -22.33 3.71 -19.40
CA LYS A 22 -23.43 2.84 -18.97
C LYS A 22 -24.36 3.48 -17.94
N HIS A 23 -23.80 4.22 -16.98
CA HIS A 23 -24.51 4.64 -15.77
C HIS A 23 -24.72 6.14 -15.67
N PHE A 24 -24.27 6.96 -16.61
CA PHE A 24 -24.31 8.43 -16.47
C PHE A 24 -25.70 8.99 -16.16
N ASN A 25 -26.76 8.44 -16.78
CA ASN A 25 -28.14 8.86 -16.54
C ASN A 25 -28.67 8.49 -15.14
N GLU A 26 -27.99 7.59 -14.43
CA GLU A 26 -28.30 7.16 -13.07
C GLU A 26 -27.55 7.99 -12.01
N LEU A 27 -26.51 8.74 -12.42
CA LEU A 27 -25.67 9.53 -11.52
C LEU A 27 -26.26 10.91 -11.28
N ASP A 28 -26.61 11.19 -10.03
CA ASP A 28 -26.93 12.55 -9.61
C ASP A 28 -25.64 13.37 -9.32
N TRP A 29 -25.82 14.64 -8.94
CA TRP A 29 -24.68 15.50 -8.61
C TRP A 29 -23.93 15.06 -7.35
N SER A 30 -24.60 14.36 -6.43
CA SER A 30 -23.96 13.78 -5.25
C SER A 30 -22.98 12.69 -5.66
N ASP A 31 -23.40 11.78 -6.53
CA ASP A 31 -22.56 10.71 -7.07
C ASP A 31 -21.37 11.28 -7.86
N LYS A 32 -21.61 12.28 -8.72
CA LYS A 32 -20.56 12.95 -9.51
C LYS A 32 -19.53 13.64 -8.61
N LEU A 33 -19.96 14.35 -7.58
CA LEU A 33 -19.07 14.99 -6.60
C LEU A 33 -18.28 13.96 -5.79
N ASN A 34 -18.90 12.82 -5.45
CA ASN A 34 -18.23 11.74 -4.75
C ASN A 34 -17.11 11.12 -5.62
N LEU A 35 -17.38 10.83 -6.90
CA LEU A 35 -16.36 10.37 -7.85
C LEU A 35 -15.22 11.39 -7.97
N ALA A 36 -15.55 12.67 -8.14
CA ALA A 36 -14.54 13.74 -8.24
C ALA A 36 -13.68 13.85 -6.96
N SER A 37 -14.30 13.74 -5.79
CA SER A 37 -13.61 13.77 -4.49
C SER A 37 -12.69 12.57 -4.29
N GLN A 38 -13.15 11.36 -4.61
CA GLN A 38 -12.31 10.15 -4.53
C GLN A 38 -11.09 10.26 -5.46
N LEU A 39 -11.29 10.72 -6.70
CA LEU A 39 -10.20 10.96 -7.64
C LEU A 39 -9.18 11.98 -7.09
N ALA A 40 -9.66 13.13 -6.61
CA ALA A 40 -8.79 14.18 -6.07
C ALA A 40 -7.97 13.69 -4.86
N ASN A 41 -8.60 12.93 -3.96
CA ASN A 41 -7.94 12.34 -2.80
C ASN A 41 -6.88 11.31 -3.20
N ALA A 42 -7.17 10.46 -4.20
CA ALA A 42 -6.22 9.48 -4.70
C ALA A 42 -4.99 10.16 -5.32
N ILE A 43 -5.16 11.27 -6.05
CA ILE A 43 -4.02 12.02 -6.60
C ILE A 43 -3.28 12.82 -5.52
N ALA A 44 -3.98 13.36 -4.52
CA ALA A 44 -3.31 13.99 -3.38
C ALA A 44 -2.40 13.00 -2.64
N PHE A 45 -2.85 11.75 -2.47
CA PHE A 45 -2.02 10.68 -1.90
C PHE A 45 -0.72 10.48 -2.69
N LEU A 46 -0.78 10.42 -4.02
CA LEU A 46 0.41 10.30 -4.86
C LEU A 46 1.32 11.52 -4.71
N HIS A 47 0.74 12.72 -4.79
CA HIS A 47 1.50 13.97 -4.71
C HIS A 47 2.18 14.14 -3.35
N ASP A 48 1.54 13.74 -2.25
CA ASP A 48 2.11 13.76 -0.90
C ASP A 48 3.28 12.78 -0.76
N ASN A 49 3.27 11.67 -1.49
CA ASN A 49 4.40 10.74 -1.61
C ASN A 49 5.40 11.13 -2.71
N ASN A 50 5.29 12.35 -3.24
CA ASN A 50 6.14 12.89 -4.30
C ASN A 50 6.12 12.09 -5.61
N ILE A 51 5.02 11.40 -5.89
CA ILE A 51 4.78 10.65 -7.12
C ILE A 51 3.89 11.50 -8.03
N ILE A 52 4.24 11.54 -9.31
CA ILE A 52 3.44 12.16 -10.39
C ILE A 52 2.95 11.02 -11.28
N HIS A 53 1.65 10.96 -11.55
CA HIS A 53 1.05 9.87 -12.32
C HIS A 53 1.41 9.93 -13.80
N ARG A 54 1.34 11.13 -14.40
CA ARG A 54 1.75 11.47 -15.78
C ARG A 54 0.89 10.91 -16.91
N ASP A 55 -0.04 10.00 -16.61
CA ASP A 55 -0.95 9.41 -17.59
C ASP A 55 -2.38 9.22 -17.06
N LEU A 56 -2.95 10.29 -16.51
CA LEU A 56 -4.31 10.27 -16.00
C LEU A 56 -5.30 10.48 -17.15
N HIS A 57 -6.16 9.50 -17.37
CA HIS A 57 -7.30 9.57 -18.28
C HIS A 57 -8.36 8.54 -17.85
N ALA A 58 -9.58 8.62 -18.40
CA ALA A 58 -10.69 7.81 -17.92
C ALA A 58 -10.44 6.30 -18.00
N ASN A 59 -9.68 5.82 -18.99
CA ASN A 59 -9.31 4.40 -19.10
C ASN A 59 -8.30 3.90 -18.04
N ASN A 60 -7.57 4.81 -17.37
CA ASN A 60 -6.65 4.48 -16.26
C ASN A 60 -7.30 4.67 -14.88
N ILE A 61 -8.59 4.97 -14.85
CA ILE A 61 -9.40 5.03 -13.64
C ILE A 61 -10.36 3.87 -13.73
N LEU A 62 -10.31 2.97 -12.77
CA LEU A 62 -11.22 1.83 -12.68
C LEU A 62 -12.28 2.10 -11.62
N ILE A 63 -13.45 1.49 -11.79
CA ILE A 63 -14.54 1.57 -10.81
C ILE A 63 -14.78 0.19 -10.21
N HIS A 64 -14.74 0.11 -8.88
CA HIS A 64 -15.08 -1.08 -8.13
C HIS A 64 -16.12 -0.73 -7.06
N GLN A 65 -17.31 -1.32 -7.12
CA GLN A 65 -18.37 -1.05 -6.14
C GLN A 65 -18.65 0.45 -5.92
N LYS A 66 -18.75 1.23 -7.01
CA LYS A 66 -18.89 2.71 -7.01
C LYS A 66 -17.72 3.49 -6.38
N THR A 67 -16.58 2.83 -6.17
CA THR A 67 -15.34 3.47 -5.70
C THR A 67 -14.30 3.53 -6.80
N ILE A 68 -13.52 4.62 -6.82
CA ILE A 68 -12.43 4.79 -7.79
C ILE A 68 -11.18 4.01 -7.36
N LYS A 69 -10.56 3.35 -8.32
CA LYS A 69 -9.25 2.72 -8.21
C LYS A 69 -8.35 3.27 -9.33
N LEU A 70 -7.24 3.89 -8.96
CA LEU A 70 -6.23 4.33 -9.95
C LEU A 70 -5.47 3.10 -10.47
N ALA A 71 -5.30 3.04 -11.79
CA ALA A 71 -4.58 1.99 -12.48
C ALA A 71 -3.48 2.58 -13.37
N ASP A 72 -2.62 1.69 -13.86
CA ASP A 72 -1.52 1.97 -14.77
C ASP A 72 -0.52 3.04 -14.31
N PHE A 73 0.40 2.61 -13.46
CA PHE A 73 1.53 3.40 -13.00
C PHE A 73 2.76 3.28 -13.92
N GLY A 74 2.64 2.72 -15.12
CA GLY A 74 3.78 2.44 -16.01
C GLY A 74 4.59 3.68 -16.41
N LEU A 75 3.94 4.85 -16.40
CA LEU A 75 4.56 6.14 -16.70
C LEU A 75 4.81 7.01 -15.46
N SER A 76 4.41 6.54 -14.27
CA SER A 76 4.54 7.29 -13.02
C SER A 76 6.00 7.45 -12.60
N LYS A 77 6.35 8.62 -12.03
CA LYS A 77 7.72 8.90 -11.56
C LYS A 77 7.74 9.68 -10.25
N GLU A 78 8.79 9.46 -9.47
CA GLU A 78 9.10 10.27 -8.30
C GLU A 78 9.67 11.63 -8.73
N ALA A 79 9.09 12.74 -8.28
CA ALA A 79 9.41 14.09 -8.75
C ALA A 79 10.86 14.53 -8.44
N SER A 80 11.48 13.94 -7.42
CA SER A 80 12.83 14.22 -6.91
C SER A 80 13.96 13.51 -7.68
N LYS A 81 13.67 12.41 -8.39
CA LYS A 81 14.69 11.53 -9.01
C LYS A 81 14.88 11.73 -10.52
N GLU A 82 14.28 12.75 -11.11
CA GLU A 82 14.38 12.95 -12.55
C GLU A 82 15.77 13.39 -13.02
N THR A 83 16.40 12.54 -13.82
CA THR A 83 17.66 12.83 -14.55
C THR A 83 17.52 12.77 -16.08
N SER A 84 16.37 12.30 -16.62
CA SER A 84 16.16 12.18 -18.06
C SER A 84 14.74 12.58 -18.49
N ASN A 85 14.66 13.69 -19.22
CA ASN A 85 13.45 14.13 -19.93
C ASN A 85 13.44 13.46 -21.31
N SER A 86 12.60 12.44 -21.47
CA SER A 86 12.31 11.82 -22.76
C SER A 86 11.68 12.85 -23.71
N SER A 87 12.17 12.94 -24.95
CA SER A 87 11.52 13.74 -26.01
C SER A 87 10.19 13.13 -26.45
N GLN A 88 10.02 11.81 -26.31
CA GLN A 88 8.79 11.10 -26.69
C GLN A 88 7.62 11.51 -25.78
N ILE A 89 6.50 11.86 -26.43
CA ILE A 89 5.24 12.20 -25.79
C ILE A 89 4.44 10.90 -25.62
N PHE A 90 3.97 10.67 -24.39
CA PHE A 90 3.14 9.53 -24.03
C PHE A 90 1.82 10.07 -23.45
N GLY A 91 0.77 9.26 -23.52
CA GLY A 91 -0.55 9.53 -22.96
C GLY A 91 -1.61 9.91 -23.99
N VAL A 92 -2.79 10.27 -23.49
CA VAL A 92 -4.00 10.54 -24.29
C VAL A 92 -4.20 12.05 -24.46
N ILE A 93 -4.14 12.55 -25.69
CA ILE A 93 -3.94 13.98 -26.04
C ILE A 93 -4.74 14.98 -25.19
N PRO A 94 -6.07 14.86 -25.02
CA PRO A 94 -6.84 15.83 -24.25
C PRO A 94 -6.41 15.97 -22.80
N TYR A 95 -5.85 14.92 -22.19
CA TYR A 95 -5.45 14.91 -20.79
C TYR A 95 -3.99 15.32 -20.58
N ILE A 96 -3.21 15.49 -21.66
CA ILE A 96 -1.79 15.85 -21.60
C ILE A 96 -1.67 17.36 -21.36
N ASP A 97 -0.82 17.73 -20.40
CA ASP A 97 -0.45 19.13 -20.14
C ASP A 97 -0.01 19.85 -21.43
N PRO A 98 -0.68 20.94 -21.87
CA PRO A 98 -0.42 21.57 -23.17
C PRO A 98 1.04 22.03 -23.33
N LYS A 99 1.70 22.41 -22.23
CA LYS A 99 3.12 22.79 -22.24
C LYS A 99 4.04 21.68 -22.74
N ARG A 100 3.62 20.41 -22.65
CA ARG A 100 4.36 19.25 -23.14
C ARG A 100 4.52 19.23 -24.66
N PHE A 101 3.57 19.82 -25.39
CA PHE A 101 3.60 19.93 -26.86
C PHE A 101 4.45 21.12 -27.35
N ILE A 102 4.61 22.15 -26.52
CA ILE A 102 5.30 23.40 -26.88
C ILE A 102 6.78 23.37 -26.48
N ILE A 103 7.07 22.92 -25.26
CA ILE A 103 8.40 23.01 -24.66
C ILE A 103 9.13 21.68 -24.87
N GLU A 104 10.23 21.73 -25.63
CA GLU A 104 11.10 20.58 -25.78
C GLU A 104 11.63 20.15 -24.40
N LYS A 105 11.54 18.85 -24.09
CA LYS A 105 11.91 18.28 -22.79
C LYS A 105 11.18 18.91 -21.60
N TYR A 106 9.94 19.36 -21.79
CA TYR A 106 9.09 19.79 -20.69
C TYR A 106 9.02 18.74 -19.57
N LYS A 107 9.32 19.18 -18.35
CA LYS A 107 9.25 18.34 -17.15
C LYS A 107 7.82 18.35 -16.64
N LEU A 108 7.14 17.21 -16.72
CA LEU A 108 5.82 17.03 -16.12
C LEU A 108 5.93 17.19 -14.60
N THR A 109 4.97 17.89 -14.02
CA THR A 109 4.94 18.17 -12.58
C THR A 109 3.63 17.71 -11.98
N LYS A 110 3.47 17.87 -10.67
CA LYS A 110 2.18 17.70 -9.99
C LYS A 110 1.06 18.54 -10.64
N LYS A 111 1.40 19.70 -11.21
CA LYS A 111 0.44 20.55 -11.94
C LYS A 111 -0.02 19.95 -13.27
N SER A 112 0.78 19.06 -13.86
CA SER A 112 0.40 18.31 -15.05
C SER A 112 -0.68 17.28 -14.73
N ASP A 113 -0.58 16.57 -13.60
CA ASP A 113 -1.68 15.70 -13.13
C ASP A 113 -2.95 16.52 -12.82
N VAL A 114 -2.81 17.73 -12.24
CA VAL A 114 -3.95 18.62 -11.98
C VAL A 114 -4.66 19.02 -13.28
N TYR A 115 -3.92 19.25 -14.37
CA TYR A 115 -4.51 19.51 -15.68
C TYR A 115 -5.39 18.33 -16.12
N SER A 116 -4.85 17.11 -16.07
CA SER A 116 -5.58 15.89 -16.43
C SER A 116 -6.83 15.69 -15.58
N ILE A 117 -6.77 16.01 -14.27
CA ILE A 117 -7.93 16.00 -13.37
C ILE A 117 -9.01 16.99 -13.84
N GLY A 118 -8.63 18.18 -14.30
CA GLY A 118 -9.59 19.14 -14.85
C GLY A 118 -10.40 18.56 -16.00
N VAL A 119 -9.73 17.88 -16.93
CA VAL A 119 -10.38 17.19 -18.06
C VAL A 119 -11.27 16.05 -17.58
N LEU A 120 -10.83 15.28 -16.58
CA LEU A 120 -11.62 14.20 -15.97
C LEU A 120 -12.86 14.71 -15.24
N PHE A 121 -12.77 15.84 -14.54
CA PHE A 121 -13.93 16.47 -13.89
C PHE A 121 -14.94 16.95 -14.92
N TRP A 122 -14.47 17.56 -16.02
CA TRP A 122 -15.35 17.87 -17.13
C TRP A 122 -16.04 16.60 -17.67
N GLN A 123 -15.30 15.51 -17.87
CA GLN A 123 -15.86 14.24 -18.33
C GLN A 123 -16.86 13.63 -17.34
N ILE A 124 -16.62 13.70 -16.04
CA ILE A 124 -17.59 13.28 -15.00
C ILE A 124 -18.85 14.14 -15.06
N SER A 125 -18.73 15.44 -15.33
CA SER A 125 -19.89 16.33 -15.47
C SER A 125 -20.71 16.04 -16.73
N SER A 126 -20.02 15.79 -17.85
CA SER A 126 -20.61 15.67 -19.18
C SER A 126 -21.09 14.26 -19.51
N GLY A 127 -20.42 13.22 -18.97
CA GLY A 127 -20.61 11.84 -19.36
C GLY A 127 -20.01 11.49 -20.72
N HIS A 128 -19.33 12.44 -21.37
CA HIS A 128 -18.81 12.29 -22.73
C HIS A 128 -17.29 12.24 -22.72
N GLN A 129 -16.73 11.49 -23.65
CA GLN A 129 -15.31 11.54 -23.95
C GLN A 129 -14.90 12.99 -24.35
N PRO A 130 -13.76 13.51 -23.85
CA PRO A 130 -13.27 14.83 -24.27
C PRO A 130 -13.03 14.86 -25.79
N PHE A 131 -13.50 15.91 -26.45
CA PHE A 131 -13.43 16.12 -27.89
C PHE A 131 -13.99 14.94 -28.69
N TYR A 132 -15.14 14.40 -28.28
CA TYR A 132 -15.70 13.15 -28.82
C TYR A 132 -15.88 13.14 -30.36
N ASP A 133 -16.08 14.31 -30.97
CA ASP A 133 -16.21 14.47 -32.43
C ASP A 133 -14.88 14.73 -33.16
N VAL A 134 -13.74 14.63 -32.48
CA VAL A 134 -12.42 14.98 -33.02
C VAL A 134 -11.42 13.84 -32.85
N ASP A 135 -10.70 13.53 -33.93
CA ASP A 135 -9.59 12.57 -33.87
C ASP A 135 -8.45 13.07 -32.97
N TYR A 136 -7.99 12.19 -32.07
CA TYR A 136 -6.85 12.49 -31.18
C TYR A 136 -5.52 12.42 -31.95
N ASN A 137 -5.25 13.47 -32.72
CA ASN A 137 -4.05 13.60 -33.54
C ASN A 137 -3.28 14.89 -33.21
N ILE A 138 -2.18 15.13 -33.93
CA ILE A 138 -1.33 16.30 -33.74
C ILE A 138 -2.12 17.62 -33.93
N MET A 139 -3.13 17.64 -34.80
CA MET A 139 -3.96 18.83 -35.01
C MET A 139 -4.72 19.20 -33.73
N LEU A 140 -5.34 18.24 -33.06
CA LEU A 140 -6.01 18.49 -31.78
C LEU A 140 -5.02 19.02 -30.73
N SER A 141 -3.80 18.47 -30.67
CA SER A 141 -2.78 18.98 -29.75
C SER A 141 -2.43 20.45 -30.01
N LEU A 142 -2.36 20.87 -31.28
CA LEU A 142 -2.12 22.27 -31.67
C LEU A 142 -3.30 23.18 -31.30
N GLU A 143 -4.53 22.73 -31.53
CA GLU A 143 -5.72 23.47 -31.15
C GLU A 143 -5.81 23.67 -29.63
N ILE A 144 -5.51 22.63 -28.83
CA ILE A 144 -5.47 22.70 -27.37
C ILE A 144 -4.40 23.71 -26.92
N THR A 145 -3.22 23.71 -27.55
CA THR A 145 -2.18 24.71 -27.25
C THR A 145 -2.56 26.14 -27.63
N ASN A 146 -3.51 26.31 -28.55
CA ASN A 146 -4.08 27.59 -28.95
C ASN A 146 -5.33 27.96 -28.13
N GLY A 147 -5.58 27.27 -27.02
CA GLY A 147 -6.66 27.59 -26.08
C GLY A 147 -7.99 26.89 -26.37
N LYS A 148 -8.06 25.95 -27.34
CA LYS A 148 -9.26 25.12 -27.53
C LYS A 148 -9.52 24.33 -26.25
N ARG A 149 -10.75 24.41 -25.75
CA ARG A 149 -11.25 23.68 -24.58
C ARG A 149 -12.67 23.23 -24.85
N GLU A 150 -13.13 22.29 -24.03
CA GLU A 150 -14.52 21.87 -24.02
C GLU A 150 -15.46 22.98 -23.58
N GLU A 151 -16.70 22.88 -24.05
CA GLU A 151 -17.77 23.78 -23.62
C GLU A 151 -18.25 23.43 -22.21
N ILE A 152 -18.71 24.44 -21.47
CA ILE A 152 -19.31 24.21 -20.15
C ILE A 152 -20.66 23.53 -20.35
N ILE A 153 -20.84 22.37 -19.71
CA ILE A 153 -22.06 21.59 -19.82
C ILE A 153 -23.20 22.30 -19.08
N LYS A 154 -24.32 22.46 -19.78
CA LYS A 154 -25.55 23.02 -19.21
C LYS A 154 -25.97 22.24 -17.95
N ASP A 155 -26.47 22.95 -16.95
CA ASP A 155 -26.92 22.40 -15.65
C ASP A 155 -25.79 21.84 -14.77
N THR A 156 -24.52 22.10 -15.12
CA THR A 156 -23.38 21.91 -14.21
C THR A 156 -23.34 23.03 -13.17
N PRO A 157 -23.20 22.72 -11.86
CA PRO A 157 -23.00 23.71 -10.81
C PRO A 157 -21.85 24.64 -11.17
N VAL A 158 -22.10 25.94 -11.09
CA VAL A 158 -21.16 26.98 -11.53
C VAL A 158 -19.80 26.79 -10.86
N GLU A 159 -19.80 26.50 -9.57
CA GLU A 159 -18.58 26.32 -8.80
C GLU A 159 -17.81 25.06 -9.20
N TYR A 160 -18.49 23.99 -9.62
CA TYR A 160 -17.84 22.79 -10.17
C TYR A 160 -17.23 23.09 -11.54
N SER A 161 -17.93 23.86 -12.39
CA SER A 161 -17.38 24.30 -13.67
C SER A 161 -16.19 25.24 -13.54
N ASN A 162 -16.22 26.15 -12.56
CA ASN A 162 -15.07 26.99 -12.22
C ASN A 162 -13.89 26.13 -11.76
N LEU A 163 -14.13 25.09 -10.96
CA LEU A 163 -13.07 24.21 -10.47
C LEU A 163 -12.34 23.48 -11.61
N TYR A 164 -13.06 22.81 -12.51
CA TYR A 164 -12.39 22.10 -13.60
C TYR A 164 -11.75 23.05 -14.62
N THR A 165 -12.34 24.24 -14.81
CA THR A 165 -11.74 25.26 -15.68
C THR A 165 -10.48 25.88 -15.11
N ASP A 166 -10.41 26.04 -13.77
CA ASP A 166 -9.18 26.44 -13.10
C ASP A 166 -8.09 25.36 -13.17
N CYS A 167 -8.47 24.08 -13.15
CA CYS A 167 -7.52 22.97 -13.25
C CYS A 167 -6.85 22.86 -14.62
N TRP A 168 -7.54 23.16 -15.72
CA TRP A 168 -7.03 22.97 -17.09
C TRP A 168 -6.48 24.26 -17.77
N LYS A 169 -6.14 25.28 -16.98
CA LYS A 169 -5.48 26.50 -17.48
C LYS A 169 -4.15 26.17 -18.17
N ASP A 170 -3.80 26.96 -19.18
CA ASP A 170 -2.58 26.74 -19.98
C ASP A 170 -1.31 26.84 -19.13
N GLU A 171 -1.22 27.86 -18.28
CA GLU A 171 -0.07 28.04 -17.38
C GLU A 171 -0.18 27.13 -16.14
N PRO A 172 0.81 26.27 -15.87
CA PRO A 172 0.79 25.36 -14.72
C PRO A 172 0.68 26.05 -13.35
N ASP A 173 1.25 27.24 -13.22
CA ASP A 173 1.26 28.00 -11.97
C ASP A 173 -0.10 28.64 -11.65
N ASP A 174 -0.92 28.89 -12.68
CA ASP A 174 -2.28 29.43 -12.52
C ASP A 174 -3.30 28.37 -12.11
N ARG A 175 -2.94 27.09 -12.21
CA ARG A 175 -3.77 25.97 -11.76
C ARG A 175 -3.76 25.91 -10.23
N PRO A 176 -4.81 25.44 -9.55
CA PRO A 176 -4.74 25.11 -8.13
C PRO A 176 -3.73 24.00 -7.86
N ASN A 177 -3.32 23.81 -6.61
CA ASN A 177 -2.70 22.56 -6.17
C ASN A 177 -3.79 21.57 -5.75
N ILE A 178 -3.47 20.28 -5.69
CA ILE A 178 -4.47 19.24 -5.43
C ILE A 178 -5.18 19.38 -4.07
N ARG A 179 -4.52 19.97 -3.05
CA ARG A 179 -5.17 20.23 -1.75
C ARG A 179 -6.21 21.35 -1.84
N GLN A 180 -5.95 22.37 -2.67
CA GLN A 180 -6.94 23.40 -2.97
C GLN A 180 -8.14 22.81 -3.71
N VAL A 181 -7.91 21.91 -4.66
CA VAL A 181 -8.97 21.18 -5.37
C VAL A 181 -9.88 20.41 -4.39
N ILE A 182 -9.27 19.63 -3.48
CA ILE A 182 -10.02 18.90 -2.43
C ILE A 182 -10.83 19.86 -1.55
N SER A 183 -10.22 20.97 -1.10
CA SER A 183 -10.92 21.94 -0.26
C SER A 183 -12.13 22.56 -0.95
N ILE A 184 -12.07 22.79 -2.27
CA ILE A 184 -13.21 23.30 -3.04
C ILE A 184 -14.29 22.22 -3.16
N LEU A 185 -13.93 20.98 -3.51
CA LEU A 185 -14.88 19.86 -3.59
C LEU A 185 -15.60 19.62 -2.25
N ASP A 186 -14.88 19.68 -1.13
CA ASP A 186 -15.46 19.54 0.21
C ASP A 186 -16.47 20.66 0.51
N GLN A 187 -16.23 21.88 0.04
CA GLN A 187 -17.17 22.99 0.17
C GLN A 187 -18.42 22.77 -0.69
N LEU A 188 -18.27 22.25 -1.92
CA LEU A 188 -19.41 21.91 -2.78
C LEU A 188 -20.28 20.82 -2.17
N ILE A 189 -19.66 19.78 -1.61
CA ILE A 189 -20.37 18.71 -0.91
C ILE A 189 -21.05 19.25 0.35
N LYS A 190 -20.45 20.18 1.10
CA LYS A 190 -21.13 20.77 2.28
C LYS A 190 -22.31 21.67 1.89
N ASN A 191 -22.12 22.49 0.86
CA ASN A 191 -23.11 23.48 0.43
C ASN A 191 -24.27 22.84 -0.34
N GLY A 192 -24.02 21.81 -1.15
CA GLY A 192 -25.04 21.07 -1.89
C GLY A 192 -25.91 20.15 -1.02
N PHE A 193 -25.45 19.78 0.18
CA PHE A 193 -26.09 18.75 1.02
C PHE A 193 -26.69 19.29 2.32
N SER A 194 -26.82 20.61 2.49
CA SER A 194 -27.46 21.21 3.67
C SER A 194 -28.98 21.00 3.75
N ASN A 195 -29.60 20.22 2.84
CA ASN A 195 -31.04 19.94 2.86
C ASN A 195 -31.44 18.46 2.91
N ASN A 196 -30.54 17.49 3.08
CA ASN A 196 -30.95 16.10 3.36
C ASN A 196 -29.82 15.27 3.99
N TYR A 197 -29.70 15.31 5.31
CA TYR A 197 -29.03 14.25 6.08
C TYR A 197 -29.90 13.87 7.29
N ASN A 198 -30.85 12.96 7.04
CA ASN A 198 -31.25 11.95 8.02
C ASN A 198 -30.89 10.60 7.39
N PHE A 199 -29.72 10.06 7.71
CA PHE A 199 -29.48 8.64 7.51
C PHE A 199 -30.28 7.89 8.59
N GLN A 200 -31.48 7.45 8.20
CA GLN A 200 -32.19 6.42 8.92
C GLN A 200 -31.33 5.15 8.90
N LYS A 201 -30.93 4.70 10.10
CA LYS A 201 -30.65 3.28 10.34
C LYS A 201 -31.94 2.53 10.06
N GLU A 202 -31.98 1.74 9.00
CA GLU A 202 -32.90 0.61 8.94
C GLU A 202 -32.12 -0.69 8.93
N SER A 203 -32.47 -1.50 9.91
CA SER A 203 -32.05 -2.87 10.12
C SER A 203 -32.90 -3.76 9.23
N GLN A 204 -32.27 -4.60 8.40
CA GLN A 204 -32.89 -5.84 7.95
C GLN A 204 -31.92 -6.99 8.15
N SER A 205 -32.40 -7.95 8.93
CA SER A 205 -31.76 -9.21 9.28
C SER A 205 -31.74 -10.16 8.09
N THR A 206 -30.55 -10.51 7.62
CA THR A 206 -30.27 -11.77 6.93
C THR A 206 -28.90 -12.25 7.38
N ASP A 207 -28.83 -13.46 7.93
CA ASP A 207 -27.63 -14.09 8.49
C ASP A 207 -26.45 -14.11 7.49
N LEU A 208 -25.53 -13.16 7.63
CA LEU A 208 -24.22 -13.14 6.97
C LEU A 208 -23.21 -12.69 8.03
N PHE A 209 -22.32 -13.61 8.40
CA PHE A 209 -21.30 -13.40 9.44
C PHE A 209 -20.45 -12.16 9.15
N ASP A 210 -20.34 -11.30 10.17
CA ASP A 210 -19.59 -10.03 10.20
C ASP A 210 -18.21 -10.13 9.51
N ILE A 211 -18.08 -9.47 8.36
CA ILE A 211 -16.80 -8.91 7.95
C ILE A 211 -16.69 -7.60 8.73
N GLN A 212 -15.95 -7.60 9.83
CA GLN A 212 -15.52 -6.34 10.43
C GLN A 212 -14.65 -5.63 9.39
N GLU A 213 -15.22 -4.63 8.72
CA GLU A 213 -14.47 -3.58 8.04
C GLU A 213 -13.67 -2.84 9.12
N ASP A 214 -12.48 -3.35 9.42
CA ASP A 214 -11.49 -2.57 10.11
C ASP A 214 -11.22 -1.32 9.27
N ASN A 215 -11.58 -0.17 9.84
CA ASN A 215 -11.45 1.16 9.27
C ASN A 215 -10.02 1.38 8.74
N ASP A 216 -9.82 1.13 7.43
CA ASP A 216 -8.53 1.17 6.73
C ASP A 216 -7.83 2.52 6.91
N ASN A 217 -8.61 3.60 7.08
CA ASN A 217 -8.10 4.93 7.41
C ASN A 217 -7.21 4.93 8.67
N SER A 218 -7.50 4.11 9.68
CA SER A 218 -6.68 4.04 10.91
C SER A 218 -5.30 3.41 10.66
N PHE A 219 -5.25 2.41 9.78
CA PHE A 219 -4.01 1.71 9.41
C PHE A 219 -3.09 2.64 8.60
N TYR A 220 -3.64 3.32 7.59
CA TYR A 220 -2.89 4.33 6.83
C TYR A 220 -2.47 5.53 7.70
N ASN A 221 -3.34 6.04 8.59
CA ASN A 221 -2.99 7.12 9.53
C ASN A 221 -1.84 6.75 10.49
N ASN A 222 -1.81 5.51 10.99
CA ASN A 222 -0.70 5.01 11.79
C ASN A 222 0.61 4.92 10.98
N ILE A 223 0.54 4.48 9.72
CA ILE A 223 1.67 4.47 8.79
C ILE A 223 2.23 5.89 8.57
N TYR A 224 1.37 6.90 8.37
CA TYR A 224 1.78 8.29 8.21
C TYR A 224 2.47 8.85 9.46
N SER A 225 1.98 8.50 10.65
CA SER A 225 2.61 8.91 11.90
C SER A 225 4.04 8.35 12.04
N MET A 226 4.30 7.15 11.51
CA MET A 226 5.62 6.52 11.56
C MET A 226 6.62 7.17 10.59
N LYS A 227 6.22 7.45 9.34
CA LYS A 227 7.10 8.17 8.39
C LYS A 227 7.56 9.53 8.93
N SER A 228 6.68 10.24 9.65
CA SER A 228 7.03 11.53 10.28
C SER A 228 8.04 11.42 11.43
N LYS A 229 8.16 10.25 12.07
CA LYS A 229 9.08 9.98 13.19
C LYS A 229 10.46 9.48 12.73
N SER A 230 10.59 8.95 11.51
CA SER A 230 11.85 8.43 10.96
C SER A 230 12.88 9.50 10.58
N SER A 231 12.55 10.79 10.61
CA SER A 231 13.48 11.89 10.29
C SER A 231 14.40 12.33 11.44
N LYS A 232 14.59 11.52 12.49
CA LYS A 232 15.54 11.82 13.58
C LYS A 232 16.65 10.77 13.63
N ASN A 233 17.90 11.24 13.61
CA ASN A 233 19.15 10.49 13.67
C ASN A 233 19.08 9.20 14.49
N HIS A 234 19.42 8.07 13.86
CA HIS A 234 19.56 6.76 14.50
C HIS A 234 20.80 6.75 15.41
N SER A 235 20.64 7.29 16.62
CA SER A 235 21.56 7.07 17.72
C SER A 235 21.25 5.70 18.33
N TYR A 236 22.21 4.78 18.25
CA TYR A 236 22.15 3.44 18.84
C TYR A 236 21.81 3.53 20.33
N LYS A 237 20.53 3.36 20.69
CA LYS A 237 20.08 3.30 22.08
C LYS A 237 20.31 1.89 22.62
N THR A 238 21.24 1.81 23.57
CA THR A 238 21.60 0.64 24.37
C THR A 238 20.35 0.00 25.02
N LEU A 239 20.41 -1.31 25.29
CA LEU A 239 19.42 -2.25 25.89
C LEU A 239 18.55 -1.75 27.09
N HIS A 240 18.79 -0.56 27.63
CA HIS A 240 18.06 0.03 28.76
C HIS A 240 16.55 0.21 28.54
N ASN A 241 16.05 0.16 27.31
CA ASN A 241 14.63 0.39 26.99
C ASN A 241 13.83 -0.87 26.61
N VAL A 242 14.44 -2.06 26.58
CA VAL A 242 13.65 -3.29 26.33
C VAL A 242 12.79 -3.58 27.55
N ASN A 243 11.49 -3.78 27.34
CA ASN A 243 10.57 -4.11 28.42
C ASN A 243 10.98 -5.43 29.10
N LYS A 244 11.31 -5.37 30.39
CA LYS A 244 11.66 -6.53 31.22
C LYS A 244 10.46 -6.97 32.01
N ILE A 245 9.96 -8.17 31.73
CA ILE A 245 8.83 -8.78 32.43
C ILE A 245 9.37 -9.57 33.63
N ASN A 246 8.81 -9.33 34.81
CA ASN A 246 9.15 -10.10 36.00
C ASN A 246 8.75 -11.56 35.80
N SER A 247 9.67 -12.50 36.05
CA SER A 247 9.40 -13.93 35.86
C SER A 247 8.23 -14.44 36.71
N LYS A 248 7.93 -13.77 37.82
CA LYS A 248 6.77 -14.06 38.67
C LYS A 248 5.43 -13.70 38.02
N ASP A 249 5.42 -12.78 37.06
CA ASP A 249 4.22 -12.39 36.32
C ASP A 249 3.87 -13.39 35.20
N LEU A 250 4.79 -14.33 34.90
CA LEU A 250 4.61 -15.40 33.90
C LEU A 250 4.12 -16.69 34.57
N THR A 251 2.81 -16.81 34.68
CA THR A 251 2.15 -17.95 35.33
C THR A 251 1.94 -19.12 34.35
N ARG A 252 1.73 -20.32 34.89
CA ARG A 252 1.37 -21.49 34.07
C ARG A 252 -0.12 -21.42 33.69
N PRO A 253 -0.53 -21.93 32.52
CA PRO A 253 -1.94 -22.07 32.17
C PRO A 253 -2.68 -22.92 33.23
N ALA A 254 -3.95 -22.60 33.49
CA ALA A 254 -4.75 -23.29 34.50
C ALA A 254 -5.01 -24.78 34.17
N GLN A 255 -4.99 -25.14 32.88
CA GLN A 255 -5.08 -26.51 32.39
C GLN A 255 -3.87 -26.81 31.50
N GLY A 256 -3.02 -27.73 31.93
CA GLY A 256 -1.88 -28.18 31.14
C GLY A 256 -2.31 -28.99 29.92
N LYS A 257 -1.77 -28.66 28.74
CA LYS A 257 -2.00 -29.37 27.48
C LYS A 257 -0.67 -29.82 26.87
N SER A 258 -0.68 -30.89 26.08
CA SER A 258 0.49 -31.33 25.32
C SER A 258 1.03 -30.27 24.35
N SER A 259 0.17 -29.32 23.94
CA SER A 259 0.50 -28.18 23.09
C SER A 259 1.25 -27.03 23.79
N ASP A 260 1.42 -27.09 25.12
CA ASP A 260 2.05 -26.00 25.90
C ASP A 260 3.57 -25.93 25.72
N LYS A 261 4.17 -26.92 25.05
CA LYS A 261 5.54 -26.90 24.56
C LYS A 261 5.56 -27.17 23.06
N ARG A 262 6.18 -26.29 22.27
CA ARG A 262 6.30 -26.43 20.80
C ARG A 262 7.77 -26.40 20.37
N GLY A 263 8.14 -27.21 19.38
CA GLY A 263 9.48 -27.24 18.78
C GLY A 263 10.25 -28.55 19.03
N LYS A 264 11.34 -28.75 18.28
CA LYS A 264 12.29 -29.87 18.44
C LYS A 264 13.55 -29.36 19.15
N SER A 265 14.12 -30.12 20.08
CA SER A 265 15.32 -29.82 20.90
C SER A 265 15.08 -29.12 22.26
N THR A 266 16.15 -28.92 23.03
CA THR A 266 16.23 -28.31 24.38
C THR A 266 15.80 -26.84 24.45
N ARG A 267 15.39 -26.24 23.32
CA ARG A 267 14.96 -24.84 23.19
C ARG A 267 13.49 -24.74 22.73
N PHE A 268 12.62 -25.53 23.35
CA PHE A 268 11.19 -25.50 23.06
C PHE A 268 10.57 -24.15 23.46
N ILE A 269 9.58 -23.72 22.71
CA ILE A 269 8.72 -22.57 23.04
C ILE A 269 7.80 -23.01 24.18
N ILE A 270 7.74 -22.22 25.25
CA ILE A 270 6.92 -22.51 26.45
C ILE A 270 5.71 -21.59 26.45
N ARG A 271 4.51 -22.15 26.56
CA ARG A 271 3.28 -21.36 26.77
C ARG A 271 3.18 -20.92 28.24
N LYS A 272 2.88 -19.65 28.46
CA LYS A 272 2.66 -19.02 29.77
C LYS A 272 1.44 -18.10 29.71
N VAL A 273 1.05 -17.54 30.85
CA VAL A 273 0.03 -16.50 30.95
C VAL A 273 0.66 -15.24 31.54
N TYR A 274 0.47 -14.11 30.85
CA TYR A 274 0.94 -12.78 31.25
C TYR A 274 -0.22 -11.79 31.19
N LYS A 275 -0.52 -11.11 32.30
CA LYS A 275 -1.66 -10.16 32.40
C LYS A 275 -2.99 -10.72 31.88
N GLY A 276 -3.25 -12.00 32.13
CA GLY A 276 -4.45 -12.71 31.68
C GLY A 276 -4.44 -13.14 30.20
N GLN A 277 -3.40 -12.81 29.44
CA GLN A 277 -3.23 -13.22 28.05
C GLN A 277 -2.26 -14.40 27.94
N GLU A 278 -2.52 -15.29 27.00
CA GLU A 278 -1.60 -16.38 26.69
C GLU A 278 -0.41 -15.87 25.89
N VAL A 279 0.78 -16.32 26.27
CA VAL A 279 2.04 -15.86 25.68
C VAL A 279 2.97 -17.03 25.36
N ALA A 280 3.75 -16.86 24.30
CA ALA A 280 4.83 -17.76 23.90
C ALA A 280 6.18 -17.24 24.45
N CYS A 281 6.88 -18.06 25.23
CA CYS A 281 8.24 -17.79 25.68
C CYS A 281 9.24 -18.52 24.77
N LYS A 282 9.94 -17.76 23.92
CA LYS A 282 10.97 -18.26 23.00
C LYS A 282 12.37 -18.02 23.60
N PRO A 283 13.23 -19.03 23.76
CA PRO A 283 14.60 -18.85 24.27
C PRO A 283 15.43 -17.88 23.42
N ILE A 284 16.24 -17.06 24.10
CA ILE A 284 17.19 -16.13 23.50
C ILE A 284 18.53 -16.83 23.27
N LEU A 285 19.14 -16.59 22.10
CA LEU A 285 20.53 -16.95 21.84
C LEU A 285 21.41 -15.77 22.26
N ASN A 286 22.38 -15.96 23.15
CA ASN A 286 23.26 -14.87 23.57
C ASN A 286 24.31 -14.56 22.48
N ASP A 287 23.88 -13.91 21.38
CA ASP A 287 24.75 -13.45 20.30
C ASP A 287 24.54 -11.95 20.00
N SER A 288 25.46 -11.37 19.23
CA SER A 288 25.39 -9.95 18.82
C SER A 288 24.16 -9.63 17.95
N ARG A 289 23.59 -10.63 17.27
CA ARG A 289 22.40 -10.48 16.40
C ARG A 289 21.13 -10.24 17.21
N THR A 290 21.05 -10.81 18.41
CA THR A 290 19.90 -10.67 19.30
C THR A 290 19.60 -9.21 19.65
N GLN A 291 20.62 -8.36 19.80
CA GLN A 291 20.41 -6.95 20.07
C GLN A 291 19.66 -6.25 18.92
N LYS A 292 20.07 -6.53 17.67
CA LYS A 292 19.43 -5.99 16.46
C LYS A 292 18.00 -6.50 16.32
N ILE A 293 17.76 -7.78 16.62
CA ILE A 293 16.42 -8.38 16.57
C ILE A 293 15.50 -7.71 17.59
N LEU A 294 15.95 -7.49 18.84
CA LEU A 294 15.14 -6.83 19.86
C LEU A 294 14.76 -5.40 19.47
N GLU A 295 15.68 -4.67 18.85
CA GLU A 295 15.41 -3.32 18.34
C GLU A 295 14.33 -3.31 17.26
N ILE A 296 14.44 -4.22 16.28
CA ILE A 296 13.43 -4.41 15.23
C ILE A 296 12.08 -4.74 15.87
N LEU A 297 12.02 -5.73 16.76
CA LEU A 297 10.77 -6.15 17.41
C LEU A 297 10.11 -5.03 18.22
N MET A 298 10.90 -4.19 18.90
CA MET A 298 10.38 -3.01 19.58
C MET A 298 9.75 -2.02 18.60
N LYS A 299 10.39 -1.76 17.45
CA LYS A 299 9.86 -0.87 16.40
C LYS A 299 8.57 -1.42 15.79
N LEU A 300 8.44 -2.73 15.69
CA LEU A 300 7.30 -3.40 15.07
C LEU A 300 6.11 -3.66 16.00
N SER A 301 6.26 -3.40 17.31
CA SER A 301 5.29 -3.80 18.34
C SER A 301 3.87 -3.22 18.21
N GLU A 302 3.69 -2.15 17.44
CA GLU A 302 2.40 -1.48 17.21
C GLU A 302 1.61 -2.07 16.03
N CYS A 303 2.21 -2.94 15.19
CA CYS A 303 1.53 -3.48 14.02
C CYS A 303 0.72 -4.73 14.35
N LYS A 304 -0.60 -4.67 14.11
CA LYS A 304 -1.51 -5.80 14.36
C LYS A 304 -1.23 -7.04 13.50
N HIS A 305 -0.53 -6.91 12.37
CA HIS A 305 -0.22 -8.03 11.48
C HIS A 305 1.17 -8.65 11.75
N ILE A 306 1.93 -8.09 12.70
CA ILE A 306 3.20 -8.66 13.17
C ILE A 306 2.94 -9.35 14.51
N LEU A 307 3.59 -10.49 14.75
CA LEU A 307 3.44 -11.19 16.02
C LEU A 307 3.89 -10.28 17.18
N ARG A 308 2.98 -9.96 18.08
CA ARG A 308 3.21 -8.99 19.15
C ARG A 308 4.33 -9.46 20.08
N PHE A 309 5.34 -8.61 20.24
CA PHE A 309 6.42 -8.78 21.21
C PHE A 309 6.14 -7.98 22.48
N TYR A 310 6.08 -8.64 23.64
CA TYR A 310 5.82 -7.99 24.92
C TYR A 310 7.08 -7.57 25.66
N GLY A 311 8.19 -8.29 25.48
CA GLY A 311 9.43 -8.02 26.21
C GLY A 311 10.27 -9.28 26.46
N ILE A 312 11.27 -9.13 27.32
CA ILE A 312 12.15 -10.23 27.74
C ILE A 312 11.87 -10.64 29.19
N SER A 313 12.10 -11.92 29.51
CA SER A 313 12.00 -12.44 30.88
C SER A 313 12.98 -13.59 31.09
N SER A 314 12.90 -14.22 32.27
CA SER A 314 13.61 -15.46 32.59
C SER A 314 12.60 -16.54 32.95
N VAL A 315 12.68 -17.69 32.29
CA VAL A 315 11.84 -18.87 32.53
C VAL A 315 12.73 -20.09 32.64
N GLU A 316 12.64 -20.83 33.75
CA GLU A 316 13.40 -22.07 33.97
C GLU A 316 14.93 -21.89 33.77
N ASN A 317 15.47 -20.74 34.23
CA ASN A 317 16.86 -20.30 34.07
C ASN A 317 17.31 -19.94 32.64
N TYR A 318 16.39 -19.88 31.68
CA TYR A 318 16.65 -19.38 30.34
C TYR A 318 16.13 -17.96 30.16
N SER A 319 16.94 -17.10 29.54
CA SER A 319 16.46 -15.82 29.02
C SER A 319 15.52 -16.08 27.84
N VAL A 320 14.33 -15.50 27.87
CA VAL A 320 13.29 -15.70 26.86
C VAL A 320 12.74 -14.37 26.34
N MET A 321 12.39 -14.34 25.06
CA MET A 321 11.50 -13.35 24.46
C MET A 321 10.05 -13.80 24.67
N VAL A 322 9.18 -12.88 25.05
CA VAL A 322 7.76 -13.12 25.31
C VAL A 322 6.94 -12.53 24.18
N PHE A 323 6.22 -13.38 23.46
CA PHE A 323 5.34 -13.02 22.34
C PHE A 323 3.89 -13.38 22.64
N GLU A 324 2.95 -12.83 21.88
CA GLU A 324 1.58 -13.36 21.88
C GLU A 324 1.56 -14.84 21.46
N TRP A 325 0.60 -15.56 22.00
CA TRP A 325 0.36 -16.95 21.62
C TRP A 325 -0.49 -16.99 20.34
N ALA A 326 -0.06 -17.80 19.37
CA ALA A 326 -0.86 -18.08 18.17
C ALA A 326 -1.39 -19.52 18.23
N GLU A 327 -2.69 -19.65 18.46
CA GLU A 327 -3.34 -20.91 18.84
C GLU A 327 -3.20 -21.97 17.75
N ARG A 328 -3.33 -21.57 16.48
CA ARG A 328 -3.37 -22.49 15.33
C ARG A 328 -1.99 -22.85 14.76
N GLY A 329 -0.91 -22.35 15.35
CA GLY A 329 0.45 -22.64 14.88
C GLY A 329 0.77 -21.89 13.59
N SER A 330 1.65 -22.45 12.75
CA SER A 330 2.02 -21.80 11.48
C SER A 330 0.97 -22.01 10.39
N LEU A 331 0.95 -21.13 9.41
CA LEU A 331 0.06 -21.24 8.25
C LEU A 331 0.30 -22.55 7.50
N ARG A 332 1.56 -23.03 7.41
CA ARG A 332 1.88 -24.35 6.88
C ARG A 332 1.15 -25.48 7.64
N GLN A 333 1.25 -25.48 8.97
CA GLN A 333 0.58 -26.49 9.81
C GLN A 333 -0.95 -26.42 9.66
N LEU A 334 -1.50 -25.21 9.52
CA LEU A 334 -2.92 -25.03 9.31
C LEU A 334 -3.39 -25.64 7.98
N TYR A 335 -2.64 -25.44 6.89
CA TYR A 335 -2.92 -26.06 5.59
C TYR A 335 -2.75 -27.60 5.62
N GLU A 336 -1.84 -28.13 6.43
CA GLU A 336 -1.68 -29.59 6.61
C GLU A 336 -2.85 -30.22 7.38
N GLN A 337 -3.56 -29.44 8.20
CA GLN A 337 -4.64 -29.93 9.07
C GLN A 337 -6.04 -29.64 8.56
N LYS A 338 -6.22 -28.57 7.78
CA LYS A 338 -7.53 -28.08 7.35
C LYS A 338 -7.50 -27.62 5.91
N ASP A 339 -8.57 -27.93 5.19
CA ASP A 339 -8.85 -27.24 3.94
C ASP A 339 -9.43 -25.85 4.23
N ILE A 340 -8.74 -24.82 3.75
CA ILE A 340 -9.10 -23.42 3.96
C ILE A 340 -9.90 -22.96 2.74
N GLN A 341 -11.10 -22.41 2.93
CA GLN A 341 -11.90 -21.89 1.83
C GLN A 341 -11.19 -20.73 1.11
N PHE A 342 -11.41 -20.58 -0.20
CA PHE A 342 -10.68 -19.62 -1.04
C PHE A 342 -10.75 -18.18 -0.52
N HIS A 343 -11.92 -17.72 -0.10
CA HIS A 343 -12.10 -16.36 0.45
C HIS A 343 -11.25 -16.11 1.70
N TYR A 344 -11.04 -17.12 2.55
CA TYR A 344 -10.11 -17.01 3.68
C TYR A 344 -8.65 -16.99 3.22
N LYS A 345 -8.28 -17.70 2.16
CA LYS A 345 -6.92 -17.63 1.58
C LYS A 345 -6.61 -16.21 1.10
N VAL A 346 -7.56 -15.58 0.40
CA VAL A 346 -7.44 -14.20 -0.08
C VAL A 346 -7.30 -13.23 1.10
N ARG A 347 -8.15 -13.37 2.12
CA ARG A 347 -8.06 -12.54 3.34
C ARG A 347 -6.72 -12.71 4.03
N ILE A 348 -6.23 -13.94 4.19
CA ILE A 348 -4.91 -14.22 4.79
C ILE A 348 -3.80 -13.55 3.97
N ALA A 349 -3.83 -13.66 2.64
CA ALA A 349 -2.84 -13.02 1.77
C ALA A 349 -2.86 -11.49 1.92
N LEU A 350 -4.05 -10.88 1.92
CA LEU A 350 -4.23 -9.43 2.10
C LEU A 350 -3.64 -8.95 3.44
N GLU A 351 -3.94 -9.65 4.53
CA GLU A 351 -3.46 -9.31 5.87
C GLU A 351 -1.92 -9.46 5.99
N ILE A 352 -1.33 -10.46 5.33
CA ILE A 352 0.13 -10.58 5.21
C ILE A 352 0.70 -9.39 4.44
N CYS A 353 0.09 -9.01 3.31
CA CYS A 353 0.51 -7.85 2.52
C CYS A 353 0.46 -6.55 3.34
N ARG A 354 -0.59 -6.33 4.14
CA ARG A 354 -0.67 -5.19 5.08
C ARG A 354 0.50 -5.21 6.06
N GLY A 355 0.84 -6.37 6.62
CA GLY A 355 2.04 -6.53 7.45
C GLY A 355 3.34 -6.19 6.72
N LEU A 356 3.50 -6.60 5.46
CA LEU A 356 4.69 -6.29 4.66
C LEU A 356 4.81 -4.80 4.31
N ILE A 357 3.69 -4.14 4.00
CA ILE A 357 3.65 -2.68 3.78
C ILE A 357 4.14 -1.95 5.03
N PHE A 358 3.75 -2.41 6.22
CA PHE A 358 4.23 -1.85 7.47
C PHE A 358 5.75 -2.02 7.63
N LEU A 359 6.29 -3.21 7.33
CA LEU A 359 7.75 -3.45 7.37
C LEU A 359 8.50 -2.52 6.42
N GLN A 360 8.00 -2.35 5.20
CA GLN A 360 8.57 -1.45 4.21
C GLN A 360 8.59 0.01 4.71
N CYS A 361 7.48 0.48 5.29
CA CYS A 361 7.41 1.82 5.88
C CYS A 361 8.36 2.01 7.08
N ALA A 362 8.73 0.92 7.75
CA ALA A 362 9.69 0.92 8.84
C ALA A 362 11.15 0.71 8.37
N ASP A 363 11.40 0.67 7.06
CA ASP A 363 12.69 0.40 6.43
C ASP A 363 13.30 -0.96 6.84
N ILE A 364 12.44 -1.97 7.05
CA ILE A 364 12.84 -3.31 7.50
C ILE A 364 12.56 -4.35 6.42
N LEU A 365 13.58 -5.13 6.08
CA LEU A 365 13.48 -6.33 5.25
C LEU A 365 13.38 -7.56 6.15
N HIS A 366 12.38 -8.43 5.92
CA HIS A 366 12.23 -9.66 6.71
C HIS A 366 13.20 -10.78 6.29
N ARG A 367 13.46 -10.95 4.98
CA ARG A 367 14.40 -11.93 4.38
C ARG A 367 14.16 -13.42 4.67
N ASN A 368 13.00 -13.76 5.23
CA ASN A 368 12.63 -15.14 5.57
C ASN A 368 11.10 -15.33 5.57
N LEU A 369 10.40 -14.71 4.61
CA LEU A 369 8.95 -14.80 4.56
C LEU A 369 8.54 -16.12 3.89
N LYS A 370 7.84 -16.97 4.64
CA LYS A 370 7.30 -18.25 4.17
C LYS A 370 6.14 -18.69 5.07
N CYS A 371 5.34 -19.67 4.63
CA CYS A 371 4.17 -20.14 5.37
C CYS A 371 4.51 -20.66 6.78
N GLU A 372 5.72 -21.17 6.99
CA GLU A 372 6.22 -21.55 8.31
C GLU A 372 6.40 -20.35 9.22
N ASN A 373 6.72 -19.18 8.67
CA ASN A 373 7.00 -17.93 9.37
C ASN A 373 5.78 -16.98 9.44
N ILE A 374 4.59 -17.50 9.15
CA ILE A 374 3.30 -16.85 9.40
C ILE A 374 2.58 -17.65 10.46
N LEU A 375 2.29 -17.06 11.61
CA LEU A 375 1.50 -17.67 12.67
C LEU A 375 0.03 -17.31 12.53
N MET A 376 -0.85 -18.23 12.92
CA MET A 376 -2.29 -18.10 12.79
C MET A 376 -2.94 -18.06 14.17
N THR A 377 -3.72 -17.00 14.42
CA THR A 377 -4.56 -16.88 15.62
C THR A 377 -5.77 -17.81 15.54
N GLU A 378 -6.49 -17.94 16.65
CA GLU A 378 -7.79 -18.61 16.70
C GLU A 378 -8.81 -18.02 15.69
N SER A 379 -8.80 -16.70 15.47
CA SER A 379 -9.66 -15.98 14.52
C SER A 379 -9.25 -16.12 13.04
N LEU A 380 -8.21 -16.91 12.73
CA LEU A 380 -7.63 -17.04 11.39
C LEU A 380 -6.99 -15.74 10.87
N GLU A 381 -6.45 -14.92 11.78
CA GLU A 381 -5.61 -13.79 11.41
C GLU A 381 -4.15 -14.23 11.27
N PRO A 382 -3.45 -13.84 10.18
CA PRO A 382 -2.03 -14.10 10.04
C PRO A 382 -1.20 -13.06 10.79
N LYS A 383 -0.17 -13.53 11.51
CA LYS A 383 0.85 -12.74 12.18
C LYS A 383 2.23 -13.10 11.61
N ILE A 384 2.91 -12.14 11.00
CA ILE A 384 4.28 -12.34 10.51
C ILE A 384 5.21 -12.50 11.71
N TYR A 385 6.05 -13.53 11.71
CA TYR A 385 7.05 -13.76 12.76
C TYR A 385 8.38 -14.22 12.19
N ASN A 386 9.36 -14.40 13.08
CA ASN A 386 10.71 -14.92 12.78
C ASN A 386 11.64 -13.91 12.08
N PHE A 387 11.83 -12.77 12.74
CA PHE A 387 12.71 -11.67 12.32
C PHE A 387 14.22 -11.97 12.51
N GLU A 388 14.64 -13.23 12.59
CA GLU A 388 16.05 -13.59 12.84
C GLU A 388 16.98 -13.16 11.71
N LEU A 389 16.48 -13.15 10.46
CA LEU A 389 17.22 -12.66 9.29
C LEU A 389 16.89 -11.22 8.93
N ALA A 390 16.05 -10.55 9.73
CA ALA A 390 15.57 -9.22 9.39
C ALA A 390 16.68 -8.16 9.53
N CYS A 391 16.65 -7.17 8.65
CA CYS A 391 17.60 -6.07 8.68
C CYS A 391 16.98 -4.76 8.20
N TYR A 392 17.62 -3.65 8.53
CA TYR A 392 17.26 -2.37 7.93
C TYR A 392 17.77 -2.29 6.48
N THR A 393 17.02 -1.61 5.62
CA THR A 393 17.34 -1.42 4.19
C THR A 393 18.65 -0.64 3.98
N ASN A 394 18.95 0.31 4.86
CA ASN A 394 20.13 1.19 4.77
C ASN A 394 21.42 0.57 5.33
N ASP A 395 21.36 -0.66 5.83
CA ASP A 395 22.44 -1.31 6.56
C ASP A 395 23.34 -2.09 5.60
N VAL A 396 24.18 -1.36 4.84
CA VAL A 396 24.97 -1.83 3.67
C VAL A 396 25.83 -3.06 3.99
N ASN A 397 26.30 -3.20 5.23
CA ASN A 397 27.16 -4.31 5.68
C ASN A 397 26.39 -5.63 5.93
N ASN A 398 25.06 -5.64 5.87
CA ASN A 398 24.21 -6.81 6.18
C ASN A 398 23.38 -7.31 4.99
N ILE A 399 23.57 -6.74 3.80
CA ILE A 399 22.78 -7.05 2.59
C ILE A 399 23.14 -8.42 2.01
N SER A 400 24.39 -8.88 2.15
CA SER A 400 24.77 -10.25 1.82
C SER A 400 24.23 -11.22 2.89
N LEU A 401 23.36 -12.15 2.49
CA LEU A 401 22.94 -13.24 3.37
C LEU A 401 24.14 -14.18 3.58
N SER A 402 24.78 -14.16 4.75
CA SER A 402 25.68 -15.26 5.15
C SER A 402 24.79 -16.42 5.62
N ILE A 403 24.26 -17.20 4.67
CA ILE A 403 23.42 -18.35 4.99
C ILE A 403 24.33 -19.55 5.28
N ASP A 404 24.24 -20.10 6.48
CA ASP A 404 24.88 -21.36 6.81
C ASP A 404 24.23 -22.47 5.96
N SER A 405 25.04 -23.39 5.42
CA SER A 405 24.62 -24.39 4.41
C SER A 405 23.36 -25.20 4.76
N GLU A 406 23.08 -25.46 6.05
CA GLU A 406 21.87 -26.12 6.54
C GLU A 406 20.60 -25.26 6.40
N SER A 407 20.71 -23.95 6.64
CA SER A 407 19.59 -22.99 6.54
C SER A 407 19.32 -22.49 5.11
N ALA A 408 20.26 -22.70 4.19
CA ALA A 408 20.12 -22.32 2.78
C ALA A 408 19.05 -23.16 2.08
N GLY A 409 19.05 -24.48 2.29
CA GLY A 409 18.08 -25.40 1.65
C GLY A 409 16.62 -25.02 1.88
N ASP A 410 16.29 -24.56 3.09
CA ASP A 410 14.93 -24.26 3.53
C ASP A 410 14.40 -22.86 3.12
N ILE A 411 15.28 -21.98 2.65
CA ILE A 411 14.93 -20.58 2.31
C ILE A 411 15.04 -20.35 0.80
N LEU A 412 15.93 -21.07 0.11
CA LEU A 412 16.18 -20.97 -1.33
C LEU A 412 14.91 -20.89 -2.21
N PRO A 413 13.85 -21.70 -2.00
CA PRO A 413 12.65 -21.63 -2.84
C PRO A 413 11.85 -20.34 -2.70
N TRP A 414 12.09 -19.57 -1.63
CA TRP A 414 11.37 -18.33 -1.29
C TRP A 414 12.18 -17.07 -1.62
N LEU A 415 13.38 -17.24 -2.19
CA LEU A 415 14.28 -16.16 -2.54
C LEU A 415 14.06 -15.71 -4.00
N ALA A 416 14.11 -14.39 -4.22
CA ALA A 416 14.06 -13.84 -5.57
C ALA A 416 15.38 -14.10 -6.32
N PRO A 417 15.39 -14.26 -7.65
CA PRO A 417 16.59 -14.66 -8.41
C PRO A 417 17.81 -13.76 -8.20
N GLU A 418 17.61 -12.45 -8.05
CA GLU A 418 18.65 -11.47 -7.80
C GLU A 418 19.36 -11.69 -6.46
N THR A 419 18.71 -12.32 -5.48
CA THR A 419 19.31 -12.62 -4.18
C THR A 419 20.27 -13.80 -4.23
N LEU A 420 20.23 -14.60 -5.31
CA LEU A 420 21.11 -15.75 -5.54
C LEU A 420 22.41 -15.35 -6.27
N SER A 421 22.40 -14.21 -6.97
CA SER A 421 23.51 -13.77 -7.83
C SER A 421 24.31 -12.61 -7.24
N ASN A 422 24.71 -12.65 -5.96
CA ASN A 422 25.46 -11.55 -5.29
C ASN A 422 24.89 -10.13 -5.50
N SER A 423 23.64 -10.00 -5.97
CA SER A 423 22.96 -8.74 -6.22
C SER A 423 22.14 -8.35 -5.00
N GLN A 424 22.04 -7.05 -4.82
CA GLN A 424 21.47 -6.39 -3.65
C GLN A 424 20.03 -6.84 -3.37
N TYR A 425 19.67 -6.95 -2.09
CA TYR A 425 18.30 -7.20 -1.66
C TYR A 425 17.48 -5.90 -1.89
N THR A 426 16.57 -5.89 -2.86
CA THR A 426 15.74 -4.71 -3.17
C THR A 426 14.29 -4.93 -2.74
N ILE A 427 13.59 -3.82 -2.45
CA ILE A 427 12.15 -3.81 -2.13
C ILE A 427 11.30 -3.89 -3.42
N GLN A 428 11.91 -3.72 -4.59
CA GLN A 428 11.25 -3.70 -5.90
C GLN A 428 12.07 -4.47 -6.94
N LEU A 429 11.35 -5.09 -7.87
CA LEU A 429 11.78 -5.34 -9.24
C LEU A 429 12.34 -4.03 -9.83
N GLU A 430 13.66 -3.83 -9.74
CA GLU A 430 14.32 -3.05 -10.77
C GLU A 430 14.15 -3.85 -12.06
N SER A 431 13.31 -3.35 -12.96
CA SER A 431 13.33 -3.75 -14.35
C SER A 431 14.77 -3.64 -14.84
N ARG A 432 15.48 -4.77 -14.91
CA ARG A 432 16.74 -4.92 -15.64
C ARG A 432 16.47 -4.77 -17.13
N GLU A 433 16.20 -3.55 -17.56
CA GLU A 433 16.46 -3.07 -18.91
C GLU A 433 17.54 -2.03 -18.81
N ASN A 434 18.76 -2.46 -18.46
CA ASN A 434 20.01 -1.77 -18.76
C ASN A 434 21.17 -2.65 -18.27
N GLN A 435 21.39 -3.78 -18.95
CA GLN A 435 22.71 -4.35 -19.23
C GLN A 435 22.55 -5.68 -20.00
N GLY A 436 22.98 -5.66 -21.26
CA GLY A 436 22.89 -6.76 -22.23
C GLY A 436 23.11 -6.21 -23.64
N SER A 437 24.27 -5.59 -23.86
CA SER A 437 25.34 -6.12 -24.73
C SER A 437 25.14 -5.79 -26.21
N TYR A 438 25.82 -4.71 -26.62
CA TYR A 438 26.69 -4.76 -27.80
C TYR A 438 27.34 -6.14 -27.89
N TYR A 439 27.10 -6.88 -28.96
CA TYR A 439 28.08 -7.54 -29.83
C TYR A 439 27.38 -8.62 -30.70
N GLU A 440 27.76 -8.58 -31.98
CA GLU A 440 27.74 -9.64 -33.00
C GLU A 440 26.57 -9.76 -34.01
N ARG A 441 26.88 -9.14 -35.17
CA ARG A 441 26.61 -9.45 -36.59
C ARG A 441 25.30 -9.02 -37.22
#